data_AF-A0A2P7B6Y8-F1
#
_entry.id   AF-A0A2P7B6Y8-F1
#
_cell.length_a   1.000
_cell.length_b   1.000
_cell.length_c   1.000
_cell.angle_alpha   90.00
_cell.angle_beta   90.00
_cell.angle_gamma   90.00
#
_symmetry.space_group_name_H-M   'P 1'
#
loop_
_entity.id
_entity.type
_entity.pdbx_description
1 polymer ?
#
loop_
_entity_poly.entity_id
_entity_poly.type
_entity_poly.pdbx_seq_one_letter_code
_entity_poly.pdbx_strand_id
1 'polypeptide(L)'
;MYLEIDQHLIEKFQKVLVTAPPPGRQKEQVVQDFLEQNTELIPTPAGATPALHLDSIISKFKLSTALTSDYVYLNKNSAVWDITLVELESPDKQFFTANQNRPTPTADFTAALAQVKEWRAQLRGKQSMIIDAIKPLMEGALKDNPIRLNYQLIYGRSNDKNRSGGTRAYMLDLLENDGISVLSYDSVINLYSHSQRYKKNVLKQVKHRFGFKHMLDRPRHFFSAMGPQHLHLTNLQIKKLIATGYDMESWKRGTLLGYNDMYPLPTNAEIREQYLQTMRSRLR
;
A
#
# COMPACT_ATOMS: atom_id res chain seq x y z
N MET A 1 15.62 2.66 3.86
CA MET A 1 16.18 3.79 4.63
C MET A 1 15.00 4.52 5.20
N TYR A 2 14.96 4.70 6.52
CA TYR A 2 13.85 5.43 7.14
C TYR A 2 14.07 6.93 6.93
N LEU A 3 12.99 7.64 6.64
CA LEU A 3 13.02 9.09 6.47
C LEU A 3 12.93 9.75 7.84
N GLU A 4 13.64 10.87 7.99
CA GLU A 4 13.42 11.80 9.09
C GLU A 4 12.00 12.38 9.04
N ILE A 5 11.53 12.91 10.18
CA ILE A 5 10.23 13.57 10.26
C ILE A 5 10.32 14.89 9.49
N ASP A 6 9.40 15.08 8.53
CA ASP A 6 9.19 16.34 7.85
C ASP A 6 8.00 17.07 8.47
N GLN A 7 8.29 18.05 9.34
CA GLN A 7 7.25 18.86 9.99
C GLN A 7 6.42 19.67 8.98
N HIS A 8 7.04 20.12 7.89
CA HIS A 8 6.36 20.89 6.86
C HIS A 8 5.37 20.01 6.07
N LEU A 9 5.68 18.73 5.89
CA LEU A 9 4.73 17.76 5.32
C LEU A 9 3.50 17.57 6.22
N ILE A 10 3.69 17.51 7.55
CA ILE A 10 2.58 17.42 8.51
C ILE A 10 1.68 18.65 8.40
N GLU A 11 2.26 19.85 8.40
CA GLU A 11 1.52 21.11 8.26
C GLU A 11 0.73 21.17 6.94
N LYS A 12 1.36 20.77 5.83
CA LYS A 12 0.69 20.66 4.52
C LYS A 12 -0.49 19.70 4.59
N PHE A 13 -0.31 18.53 5.22
CA PHE A 13 -1.38 17.56 5.32
C PHE A 13 -2.52 18.08 6.19
N GLN A 14 -2.22 18.66 7.35
CA GLN A 14 -3.21 19.32 8.21
C GLN A 14 -4.00 20.38 7.46
N LYS A 15 -3.33 21.20 6.65
CA LYS A 15 -3.98 22.19 5.78
C LYS A 15 -4.92 21.53 4.77
N VAL A 16 -4.51 20.45 4.12
CA VAL A 16 -5.38 19.66 3.22
C VAL A 16 -6.60 19.14 3.96
N LEU A 17 -6.45 18.67 5.21
CA LEU A 17 -7.55 18.13 5.99
C LEU A 17 -8.59 19.19 6.40
N VAL A 18 -8.21 20.46 6.58
CA VAL A 18 -9.15 21.54 6.98
C VAL A 18 -9.66 22.42 5.84
N THR A 19 -8.98 22.41 4.69
CA THR A 19 -9.35 23.27 3.55
C THR A 19 -10.47 22.63 2.73
N ALA A 20 -11.52 23.38 2.37
CA ALA A 20 -12.56 22.88 1.47
C ALA A 20 -11.95 22.37 0.14
N PRO A 21 -12.50 21.30 -0.47
CA PRO A 21 -11.96 20.80 -1.72
C PRO A 21 -12.19 21.82 -2.86
N PRO A 22 -11.34 21.83 -3.91
CA PRO A 22 -11.59 22.63 -5.10
C PRO A 22 -12.95 22.31 -5.73
N PRO A 23 -13.59 23.28 -6.42
CA PRO A 23 -14.87 23.06 -7.09
C PRO A 23 -14.87 21.81 -7.98
N GLY A 24 -15.94 21.01 -7.89
CA GLY A 24 -16.09 19.77 -8.66
C GLY A 24 -15.26 18.58 -8.17
N ARG A 25 -14.53 18.72 -7.06
CA ARG A 25 -13.78 17.61 -6.45
C ARG A 25 -14.32 17.25 -5.08
N GLN A 26 -14.38 15.95 -4.80
CA GLN A 26 -14.69 15.44 -3.47
C GLN A 26 -13.47 15.55 -2.55
N LYS A 27 -13.71 15.85 -1.28
CA LYS A 27 -12.68 15.98 -0.24
C LYS A 27 -11.81 14.74 -0.11
N GLU A 28 -12.43 13.57 -0.12
CA GLU A 28 -11.77 12.26 -0.08
C GLU A 28 -10.76 12.09 -1.21
N GLN A 29 -11.12 12.45 -2.44
CA GLN A 29 -10.20 12.35 -3.57
C GLN A 29 -9.02 13.33 -3.48
N VAL A 30 -9.22 14.52 -2.89
CA VAL A 30 -8.11 15.47 -2.62
C VAL A 30 -7.15 14.88 -1.60
N VAL A 31 -7.67 14.28 -0.54
CA VAL A 31 -6.87 13.62 0.50
C VAL A 31 -6.11 12.43 -0.06
N GLN A 32 -6.77 11.58 -0.84
CA GLN A 32 -6.13 10.43 -1.49
C GLN A 32 -4.98 10.86 -2.41
N ASP A 33 -5.20 11.86 -3.28
CA ASP A 33 -4.16 12.37 -4.17
C ASP A 33 -2.95 12.88 -3.37
N PHE A 34 -3.20 13.57 -2.25
CA PHE A 34 -2.13 14.05 -1.38
C PHE A 34 -1.35 12.91 -0.74
N LEU A 35 -2.04 11.89 -0.23
CA LEU A 35 -1.42 10.69 0.35
C LEU A 35 -0.59 9.91 -0.68
N GLU A 36 -1.09 9.76 -1.91
CA GLU A 36 -0.39 9.05 -2.98
C GLU A 36 0.83 9.80 -3.51
N GLN A 37 0.87 11.13 -3.40
CA GLN A 37 2.06 11.93 -3.68
C GLN A 37 3.07 11.92 -2.53
N ASN A 38 2.60 11.69 -1.30
CA ASN A 38 3.38 11.71 -0.06
C ASN A 38 3.24 10.38 0.68
N THR A 39 3.55 9.29 -0.02
CA THR A 39 3.31 7.91 0.43
C THR A 39 3.91 7.52 1.77
N GLU A 40 4.90 8.26 2.25
CA GLU A 40 5.45 8.15 3.59
C GLU A 40 4.41 8.39 4.69
N LEU A 41 3.33 9.14 4.41
CA LEU A 41 2.19 9.35 5.31
C LEU A 41 1.22 8.16 5.33
N ILE A 42 1.20 7.31 4.30
CA ILE A 42 0.22 6.22 4.21
C ILE A 42 0.50 5.21 5.33
N PRO A 43 -0.49 4.96 6.21
CA PRO A 43 -0.31 4.03 7.31
C PRO A 43 -0.30 2.61 6.75
N THR A 44 0.86 1.98 6.86
CA THR A 44 1.05 0.54 6.63
C THR A 44 1.81 -0.01 7.85
N PRO A 45 1.80 -1.32 8.09
CA PRO A 45 2.67 -1.91 9.10
C PRO A 45 4.11 -1.40 8.96
N ALA A 46 4.67 -0.95 10.07
CA ALA A 46 6.01 -0.38 10.19
C ALA A 46 6.81 -1.28 11.14
N GLY A 47 7.97 -1.80 10.71
CA GLY A 47 8.81 -2.66 11.54
C GLY A 47 9.38 -3.89 10.83
N ALA A 48 10.07 -4.74 11.59
CA ALA A 48 10.61 -6.01 11.12
C ALA A 48 9.50 -7.06 11.04
N THR A 49 9.15 -7.43 9.80
CA THR A 49 8.28 -8.56 9.39
C THR A 49 6.87 -8.64 10.01
N PRO A 50 5.80 -8.72 9.18
CA PRO A 50 5.83 -8.72 7.73
C PRO A 50 6.06 -7.31 7.17
N ALA A 51 7.09 -7.14 6.33
CA ALA A 51 7.34 -5.88 5.64
C ALA A 51 6.35 -5.71 4.47
N LEU A 52 6.13 -4.46 4.07
CA LEU A 52 5.32 -4.13 2.91
C LEU A 52 5.88 -4.76 1.64
N HIS A 53 5.07 -5.59 0.98
CA HIS A 53 5.50 -6.32 -0.21
C HIS A 53 5.77 -5.33 -1.35
N LEU A 54 6.98 -5.43 -1.93
CA LEU A 54 7.49 -4.54 -2.99
C LEU A 54 7.46 -3.04 -2.64
N ASP A 55 7.45 -2.68 -1.35
CA ASP A 55 7.32 -1.29 -0.89
C ASP A 55 6.15 -0.56 -1.61
N SER A 56 5.00 -1.22 -1.79
CA SER A 56 3.95 -0.74 -2.70
C SER A 56 2.54 -0.75 -2.11
N ILE A 57 1.73 0.21 -2.55
CA ILE A 57 0.26 0.16 -2.45
C ILE A 57 -0.36 0.10 -3.85
N ILE A 58 -1.61 -0.34 -3.94
CA ILE A 58 -2.40 -0.38 -5.17
C ILE A 58 -3.56 0.60 -5.04
N SER A 59 -3.52 1.69 -5.79
CA SER A 59 -4.56 2.73 -5.81
C SER A 59 -5.82 2.27 -6.55
N LYS A 60 -6.98 2.62 -6.00
CA LYS A 60 -8.32 2.37 -6.56
C LYS A 60 -8.48 0.92 -7.04
N PHE A 61 -8.15 -0.02 -6.15
CA PHE A 61 -8.15 -1.44 -6.48
C PHE A 61 -9.57 -1.96 -6.63
N LYS A 62 -9.87 -2.54 -7.80
CA LYS A 62 -11.19 -3.06 -8.13
C LYS A 62 -11.30 -4.50 -7.65
N LEU A 63 -12.17 -4.71 -6.66
CA LEU A 63 -12.47 -6.02 -6.07
C LEU A 63 -13.49 -6.77 -6.94
N SER A 64 -14.46 -6.03 -7.46
CA SER A 64 -15.50 -6.50 -8.37
C SER A 64 -15.92 -5.35 -9.30
N THR A 65 -16.95 -5.57 -10.13
CA THR A 65 -17.55 -4.52 -10.94
C THR A 65 -18.22 -3.42 -10.10
N ALA A 66 -18.65 -3.75 -8.87
CA ALA A 66 -19.37 -2.84 -7.98
C ALA A 66 -18.50 -2.28 -6.85
N LEU A 67 -17.40 -2.97 -6.49
CA LEU A 67 -16.60 -2.60 -5.33
C LEU A 67 -15.19 -2.18 -5.73
N THR A 68 -14.83 -0.97 -5.32
CA THR A 68 -13.49 -0.42 -5.42
C THR A 68 -13.08 0.07 -4.04
N SER A 69 -11.91 -0.37 -3.58
CA SER A 69 -11.27 0.20 -2.39
C SER A 69 -10.43 1.39 -2.78
N ASP A 70 -10.23 2.36 -1.89
CA ASP A 70 -9.35 3.50 -2.17
C ASP A 70 -7.91 3.08 -2.39
N TYR A 71 -7.41 2.16 -1.56
CA TYR A 71 -6.17 1.45 -1.85
C TYR A 71 -6.09 0.09 -1.16
N VAL A 72 -5.19 -0.75 -1.68
CA VAL A 72 -4.83 -2.04 -1.08
C VAL A 72 -3.33 -2.10 -0.84
N TYR A 73 -2.92 -2.76 0.23
CA TYR A 73 -1.52 -3.12 0.43
C TYR A 73 -1.36 -4.56 0.89
N LEU A 74 -0.21 -5.14 0.55
CA LEU A 74 0.12 -6.53 0.84
C LEU A 74 1.32 -6.56 1.78
N ASN A 75 1.24 -7.38 2.81
CA ASN A 75 2.40 -7.79 3.60
C ASN A 75 2.47 -9.31 3.59
N LYS A 76 3.67 -9.87 3.82
CA LYS A 76 3.82 -11.32 3.94
C LYS A 76 4.84 -11.68 4.99
N ASN A 77 4.59 -12.80 5.65
CA ASN A 77 5.61 -13.53 6.40
C ASN A 77 5.73 -14.95 5.83
N SER A 78 6.53 -15.79 6.47
CA SER A 78 6.75 -17.18 6.04
C SER A 78 5.47 -18.04 6.03
N ALA A 79 4.40 -17.64 6.74
CA ALA A 79 3.19 -18.42 6.91
C ALA A 79 1.97 -17.86 6.16
N VAL A 80 1.83 -16.54 6.01
CA VAL A 80 0.60 -15.91 5.52
C VAL A 80 0.87 -14.65 4.70
N TRP A 81 -0.01 -14.41 3.72
CA TRP A 81 -0.19 -13.12 3.06
C TRP A 81 -1.29 -12.31 3.72
N ASP A 82 -0.97 -11.12 4.18
CA ASP A 82 -1.90 -10.15 4.71
C ASP A 82 -2.24 -9.12 3.65
N ILE A 83 -3.47 -9.16 3.14
CA ILE A 83 -3.99 -8.19 2.19
C ILE A 83 -4.91 -7.25 2.97
N THR A 84 -4.56 -5.97 3.03
CA THR A 84 -5.40 -4.98 3.70
C THR A 84 -6.08 -4.10 2.66
N LEU A 85 -7.41 -4.06 2.72
CA LEU A 85 -8.25 -3.19 1.92
C LEU A 85 -8.54 -1.93 2.75
N VAL A 86 -8.33 -0.76 2.16
CA VAL A 86 -8.50 0.52 2.85
C VAL A 86 -9.55 1.38 2.16
N GLU A 87 -10.45 1.92 2.96
CA GLU A 87 -11.37 3.00 2.58
C GLU A 87 -10.97 4.31 3.27
N LEU A 88 -11.06 5.40 2.53
CA LEU A 88 -10.86 6.78 2.95
C LEU A 88 -12.19 7.52 2.89
N GLU A 89 -12.61 8.04 4.03
CA GLU A 89 -13.80 8.86 4.17
C GLU A 89 -13.43 10.30 4.51
N SER A 90 -14.34 11.24 4.34
CA SER A 90 -14.04 12.65 4.56
C SER A 90 -13.54 12.92 6.00
N PRO A 91 -12.47 13.73 6.18
CA PRO A 91 -12.01 14.16 7.51
C PRO A 91 -13.03 15.01 8.25
N ASP A 92 -14.01 15.59 7.54
CA ASP A 92 -15.01 16.49 8.12
C ASP A 92 -16.19 15.73 8.76
N LYS A 93 -16.28 14.41 8.51
CA LYS A 93 -17.35 13.57 9.06
C LYS A 93 -17.07 13.20 10.53
N GLN A 94 -18.14 13.15 11.32
CA GLN A 94 -18.10 12.78 12.73
C GLN A 94 -18.34 11.28 12.93
N PHE A 95 -17.63 10.68 13.88
CA PHE A 95 -17.79 9.29 14.29
C PHE A 95 -19.06 9.09 15.12
N PHE A 96 -19.27 9.96 16.10
CA PHE A 96 -20.33 9.82 17.09
C PHE A 96 -21.15 11.09 17.21
N THR A 97 -22.42 10.92 17.53
CA THR A 97 -23.30 12.05 17.86
C THR A 97 -22.82 12.77 19.14
N ALA A 98 -23.28 14.01 19.33
CA ALA A 98 -22.89 14.85 20.46
C ALA A 98 -23.38 14.36 21.83
N ASN A 99 -24.21 13.31 21.88
CA ASN A 99 -24.70 12.75 23.14
C ASN A 99 -23.54 12.15 23.95
N GLN A 100 -23.35 12.66 25.18
CA GLN A 100 -22.20 12.34 26.02
C GLN A 100 -22.35 11.02 26.79
N ASN A 101 -23.58 10.53 26.96
CA ASN A 101 -23.85 9.40 27.85
C ASN A 101 -23.63 8.03 27.20
N ARG A 102 -23.67 7.94 25.86
CA ARG A 102 -23.43 6.71 25.10
C ARG A 102 -22.72 7.01 23.78
N PRO A 103 -21.74 6.18 23.37
CA PRO A 103 -21.10 6.32 22.06
C PRO A 103 -22.08 5.88 20.97
N THR A 104 -22.94 6.78 20.52
CA THR A 104 -23.89 6.51 19.42
C THR A 104 -23.26 6.93 18.09
N PRO A 105 -22.97 5.98 17.17
CA PRO A 105 -22.43 6.28 15.84
C PRO A 105 -23.33 7.24 15.06
N THR A 106 -22.74 8.07 14.20
CA THR A 106 -23.51 8.85 13.22
C THR A 106 -24.02 7.98 12.08
N ALA A 107 -24.99 8.50 11.32
CA ALA A 107 -25.47 7.84 10.11
C ALA A 107 -24.34 7.67 9.09
N ASP A 108 -23.52 8.70 8.90
CA ASP A 108 -22.37 8.66 7.99
C ASP A 108 -21.34 7.60 8.39
N PHE A 109 -21.01 7.52 9.68
CA PHE A 109 -20.04 6.52 10.16
C PHE A 109 -20.61 5.10 10.03
N THR A 110 -21.90 4.94 10.31
CA THR A 110 -22.60 3.67 10.11
C THR A 110 -22.61 3.25 8.64
N ALA A 111 -22.83 4.18 7.71
CA ALA A 111 -22.79 3.91 6.27
C ALA A 111 -21.38 3.50 5.80
N ALA A 112 -20.34 4.22 6.23
CA ALA A 112 -18.95 3.87 5.93
C ALA A 112 -18.57 2.47 6.46
N LEU A 113 -18.99 2.14 7.68
CA LEU A 113 -18.81 0.79 8.23
C LEU A 113 -19.58 -0.27 7.44
N ALA A 114 -20.80 0.04 7.00
CA ALA A 114 -21.60 -0.88 6.18
C ALA A 114 -20.92 -1.19 4.85
N GLN A 115 -20.29 -0.20 4.19
CA GLN A 115 -19.52 -0.40 2.97
C GLN A 115 -18.33 -1.35 3.16
N VAL A 116 -17.55 -1.16 4.23
CA VAL A 116 -16.42 -2.05 4.55
C VAL A 116 -16.91 -3.47 4.92
N LYS A 117 -18.02 -3.57 5.66
CA LYS A 117 -18.66 -4.86 5.99
C LYS A 117 -19.20 -5.56 4.75
N GLU A 118 -19.71 -4.81 3.77
CA GLU A 118 -20.16 -5.36 2.49
C GLU A 118 -19.00 -6.01 1.73
N TRP A 119 -17.82 -5.38 1.70
CA TRP A 119 -16.64 -6.00 1.10
C TRP A 119 -16.33 -7.35 1.77
N ARG A 120 -16.31 -7.39 3.10
CA ARG A 120 -16.08 -8.62 3.85
C ARG A 120 -17.11 -9.70 3.53
N ALA A 121 -18.39 -9.33 3.45
CA ALA A 121 -19.46 -10.25 3.12
C ALA A 121 -19.33 -10.79 1.69
N GLN A 122 -19.03 -9.94 0.71
CA GLN A 122 -18.87 -10.34 -0.69
C GLN A 122 -17.65 -11.24 -0.90
N LEU A 123 -16.57 -11.01 -0.15
CA LEU A 123 -15.31 -11.75 -0.25
C LEU A 123 -15.31 -13.05 0.57
N ARG A 124 -16.27 -13.23 1.47
CA ARG A 124 -16.44 -14.47 2.24
C ARG A 124 -16.73 -15.63 1.29
N GLY A 125 -15.80 -16.58 1.22
CA GLY A 125 -15.90 -17.73 0.31
C GLY A 125 -15.58 -17.43 -1.16
N LYS A 126 -15.20 -16.19 -1.51
CA LYS A 126 -14.79 -15.77 -2.87
C LYS A 126 -13.39 -15.20 -2.92
N GLN A 127 -12.51 -15.65 -2.02
CA GLN A 127 -11.14 -15.16 -1.93
C GLN A 127 -10.36 -15.32 -3.24
N SER A 128 -10.69 -16.35 -4.04
CA SER A 128 -10.11 -16.58 -5.37
C SER A 128 -10.19 -15.35 -6.28
N MET A 129 -11.25 -14.54 -6.20
CA MET A 129 -11.38 -13.33 -7.02
C MET A 129 -10.30 -12.29 -6.73
N ILE A 130 -10.01 -12.06 -5.45
CA ILE A 130 -8.91 -11.16 -5.06
C ILE A 130 -7.59 -11.79 -5.44
N ILE A 131 -7.42 -13.08 -5.14
CA ILE A 131 -6.21 -13.83 -5.43
C ILE A 131 -5.84 -13.66 -6.90
N ASP A 132 -6.75 -13.96 -7.83
CA ASP A 132 -6.46 -13.87 -9.26
C ASP A 132 -6.07 -12.46 -9.69
N ALA A 133 -6.67 -11.43 -9.08
CA ALA A 133 -6.36 -10.04 -9.39
C ALA A 133 -4.97 -9.60 -8.88
N ILE A 134 -4.51 -10.12 -7.74
CA ILE A 134 -3.20 -9.77 -7.15
C ILE A 134 -2.11 -10.81 -7.40
N LYS A 135 -2.46 -12.00 -7.90
CA LYS A 135 -1.57 -13.13 -8.14
C LYS A 135 -0.30 -12.75 -8.89
N PRO A 136 -0.33 -11.87 -9.90
CA PRO A 136 0.89 -11.43 -10.55
C PRO A 136 1.93 -10.82 -9.60
N LEU A 137 1.49 -10.17 -8.51
CA LEU A 137 2.37 -9.61 -7.48
C LEU A 137 2.87 -10.68 -6.50
N MET A 138 2.18 -11.81 -6.38
CA MET A 138 2.45 -12.89 -5.44
C MET A 138 3.30 -13.98 -6.08
N GLU A 139 4.55 -13.66 -6.43
CA GLU A 139 5.50 -14.60 -7.02
C GLU A 139 6.57 -15.08 -6.02
N GLY A 140 7.18 -16.23 -6.34
CA GLY A 140 8.28 -16.83 -5.57
C GLY A 140 7.86 -17.86 -4.52
N ALA A 141 8.73 -18.11 -3.53
CA ALA A 141 8.62 -19.23 -2.60
C ALA A 141 7.38 -19.23 -1.69
N LEU A 142 6.72 -18.07 -1.54
CA LEU A 142 5.57 -17.91 -0.64
C LEU A 142 4.25 -17.75 -1.40
N LYS A 143 4.23 -17.97 -2.72
CA LYS A 143 3.04 -17.74 -3.57
C LYS A 143 1.81 -18.57 -3.14
N ASP A 144 2.06 -19.74 -2.56
CA ASP A 144 1.02 -20.70 -2.16
C ASP A 144 0.61 -20.55 -0.69
N ASN A 145 1.17 -19.57 0.02
CA ASN A 145 0.81 -19.31 1.42
C ASN A 145 -0.67 -18.90 1.53
N PRO A 146 -1.35 -19.29 2.63
CA PRO A 146 -2.68 -18.80 2.96
C PRO A 146 -2.78 -17.28 2.93
N ILE A 147 -3.98 -16.79 2.66
CA ILE A 147 -4.30 -15.38 2.58
C ILE A 147 -5.26 -14.99 3.70
N ARG A 148 -4.92 -13.91 4.40
CA ARG A 148 -5.77 -13.24 5.35
C ARG A 148 -6.15 -11.86 4.80
N LEU A 149 -7.45 -11.60 4.77
CA LEU A 149 -7.99 -10.30 4.40
C LEU A 149 -8.20 -9.47 5.67
N ASN A 150 -7.66 -8.26 5.66
CA ASN A 150 -7.84 -7.27 6.70
C ASN A 150 -8.55 -6.04 6.10
N TYR A 151 -9.27 -5.30 6.92
CA TYR A 151 -10.03 -4.14 6.48
C TYR A 151 -9.66 -2.93 7.33
N GLN A 152 -9.45 -1.79 6.69
CA GLN A 152 -9.14 -0.54 7.36
C GLN A 152 -10.03 0.58 6.85
N LEU A 153 -10.52 1.40 7.78
CA LEU A 153 -11.29 2.60 7.51
C LEU A 153 -10.55 3.81 8.08
N ILE A 154 -10.18 4.77 7.24
CA ILE A 154 -9.64 6.06 7.67
C ILE A 154 -10.74 7.10 7.56
N TYR A 155 -11.18 7.65 8.70
CA TYR A 155 -12.40 8.44 8.80
C TYR A 155 -12.22 9.59 9.77
N GLY A 156 -12.77 10.77 9.49
CA GLY A 156 -12.91 11.84 10.48
C GLY A 156 -11.63 12.26 11.23
N ARG A 157 -11.80 12.92 12.37
CA ARG A 157 -10.71 13.42 13.23
C ARG A 157 -10.66 12.69 14.58
N SER A 158 -9.59 12.84 15.35
CA SER A 158 -9.43 12.10 16.61
C SER A 158 -10.25 12.67 17.77
N ASN A 159 -10.66 13.94 17.69
CA ASN A 159 -11.26 14.68 18.81
C ASN A 159 -12.58 14.05 19.29
N ASP A 160 -13.36 13.46 18.39
CA ASP A 160 -14.59 12.74 18.70
C ASP A 160 -14.38 11.23 18.84
N LYS A 161 -13.49 10.62 18.03
CA LYS A 161 -13.16 9.19 18.11
C LYS A 161 -12.66 8.77 19.50
N ASN A 162 -11.74 9.54 20.08
CA ASN A 162 -11.08 9.20 21.35
C ASN A 162 -11.65 9.99 22.54
N ARG A 163 -12.88 10.50 22.41
CA ARG A 163 -13.51 11.38 23.41
C ARG A 163 -13.71 10.70 24.77
N SER A 164 -14.05 9.42 24.82
CA SER A 164 -14.35 8.71 26.09
C SER A 164 -13.87 7.26 26.10
N GLY A 165 -13.94 6.61 27.27
CA GLY A 165 -13.67 5.17 27.37
C GLY A 165 -14.63 4.34 26.52
N GLY A 166 -15.90 4.75 26.44
CA GLY A 166 -16.92 4.09 25.62
C GLY A 166 -16.63 4.15 24.12
N THR A 167 -16.16 5.29 23.59
CA THR A 167 -15.81 5.38 22.16
C THR A 167 -14.57 4.54 21.83
N ARG A 168 -13.60 4.44 22.75
CA ARG A 168 -12.44 3.54 22.60
C ARG A 168 -12.86 2.07 22.61
N ALA A 169 -13.72 1.68 23.55
CA ALA A 169 -14.24 0.31 23.62
C ALA A 169 -15.01 -0.07 22.35
N TYR A 170 -15.80 0.84 21.79
CA TYR A 170 -16.48 0.63 20.50
C TYR A 170 -15.48 0.37 19.35
N MET A 171 -14.38 1.11 19.29
CA MET A 171 -13.35 0.91 18.25
C MET A 171 -12.57 -0.40 18.44
N LEU A 172 -12.35 -0.83 19.68
CA LEU A 172 -11.75 -2.12 19.99
C LEU A 172 -12.68 -3.27 19.59
N ASP A 173 -13.98 -3.16 19.88
CA ASP A 173 -15.00 -4.13 19.48
C ASP A 173 -15.04 -4.33 17.96
N LEU A 174 -15.00 -3.24 17.16
CA LEU A 174 -14.89 -3.33 15.70
C LEU A 174 -13.62 -4.06 15.24
N LEU A 175 -12.50 -3.88 15.93
CA LEU A 175 -11.26 -4.58 15.58
C LEU A 175 -11.33 -6.07 15.92
N GLU A 176 -11.76 -6.40 17.13
CA GLU A 176 -11.74 -7.77 17.65
C GLU A 176 -12.84 -8.64 17.03
N ASN A 177 -14.07 -8.10 16.90
CA ASN A 177 -15.23 -8.88 16.46
C ASN A 177 -15.51 -8.73 14.95
N ASP A 178 -15.26 -7.54 14.39
CA ASP A 178 -15.48 -7.30 12.96
C ASP A 178 -14.20 -7.42 12.10
N GLY A 179 -13.01 -7.40 12.71
CA GLY A 179 -11.74 -7.38 11.98
C GLY A 179 -11.50 -6.07 11.22
N ILE A 180 -12.14 -4.98 11.65
CA ILE A 180 -12.07 -3.66 11.00
C ILE A 180 -11.22 -2.72 11.84
N SER A 181 -10.07 -2.32 11.31
CA SER A 181 -9.23 -1.30 11.92
C SER A 181 -9.72 0.08 11.52
N VAL A 182 -10.13 0.90 12.50
CA VAL A 182 -10.55 2.28 12.24
C VAL A 182 -9.43 3.23 12.65
N LEU A 183 -9.00 4.12 11.76
CA LEU A 183 -8.05 5.20 12.01
C LEU A 183 -8.71 6.56 11.80
N SER A 184 -8.25 7.57 12.53
CA SER A 184 -8.56 8.96 12.20
C SER A 184 -7.41 9.58 11.41
N TYR A 185 -7.64 10.67 10.68
CA TYR A 185 -6.55 11.35 9.99
C TYR A 185 -5.46 11.89 10.94
N ASP A 186 -5.82 12.25 12.17
CA ASP A 186 -4.85 12.59 13.21
C ASP A 186 -4.01 11.37 13.63
N SER A 187 -4.60 10.17 13.62
CA SER A 187 -3.85 8.92 13.84
C SER A 187 -2.84 8.67 12.72
N VAL A 188 -3.16 9.03 11.47
CA VAL A 188 -2.22 8.94 10.33
C VAL A 188 -1.01 9.85 10.57
N ILE A 189 -1.24 11.11 10.96
CA ILE A 189 -0.17 12.06 11.31
C ILE A 189 0.66 11.53 12.49
N ASN A 190 0.00 10.99 13.52
CA ASN A 190 0.68 10.44 14.68
C ASN A 190 1.55 9.24 14.33
N LEU A 191 1.06 8.32 13.49
CA LEU A 191 1.81 7.18 13.00
C LEU A 191 3.02 7.63 12.18
N TYR A 192 2.84 8.60 11.27
CA TYR A 192 3.95 9.20 10.54
C TYR A 192 5.01 9.76 11.49
N SER A 193 4.62 10.46 12.55
CA SER A 193 5.57 11.08 13.48
C SER A 193 6.37 10.05 14.28
N HIS A 194 5.73 8.95 14.72
CA HIS A 194 6.32 8.04 15.71
C HIS A 194 6.73 6.67 15.17
N SER A 195 6.36 6.32 13.94
CA SER A 195 6.67 5.02 13.34
C SER A 195 7.75 5.13 12.27
N GLN A 196 8.21 3.99 11.76
CA GLN A 196 9.12 3.97 10.61
C GLN A 196 8.45 4.57 9.36
N ARG A 197 9.14 5.51 8.72
CA ARG A 197 8.67 6.22 7.52
C ARG A 197 9.52 5.85 6.33
N TYR A 198 8.89 5.57 5.20
CA TYR A 198 9.56 5.38 3.93
C TYR A 198 8.57 5.61 2.79
N LYS A 199 9.09 6.05 1.64
CA LYS A 199 8.27 6.21 0.44
C LYS A 199 7.90 4.85 -0.14
N LYS A 200 6.74 4.80 -0.77
CA LYS A 200 6.15 3.60 -1.37
C LYS A 200 5.89 3.86 -2.85
N ASN A 201 5.90 2.82 -3.66
CA ASN A 201 5.34 2.91 -5.00
C ASN A 201 3.81 2.96 -4.90
N VAL A 202 3.18 3.67 -5.83
CA VAL A 202 1.73 3.64 -6.03
C VAL A 202 1.45 2.94 -7.34
N LEU A 203 0.89 1.75 -7.25
CA LEU A 203 0.46 0.95 -8.38
C LEU A 203 -0.95 1.35 -8.80
N LYS A 204 -1.26 1.13 -10.07
CA LYS A 204 -2.60 1.15 -10.63
C LYS A 204 -2.87 -0.16 -11.35
N GLN A 205 -4.09 -0.65 -11.25
CA GLN A 205 -4.53 -1.81 -12.01
C GLN A 205 -4.89 -1.40 -13.44
N VAL A 206 -4.37 -2.13 -14.43
CA VAL A 206 -4.62 -1.93 -15.86
C VAL A 206 -5.05 -3.27 -16.45
N LYS A 207 -6.36 -3.51 -16.52
CA LYS A 207 -6.93 -4.83 -16.87
C LYS A 207 -6.35 -5.92 -15.95
N HIS A 208 -5.64 -6.91 -16.50
CA HIS A 208 -4.97 -8.00 -15.78
C HIS A 208 -3.49 -7.72 -15.45
N ARG A 209 -3.04 -6.47 -15.60
CA ARG A 209 -1.66 -6.03 -15.35
C ARG A 209 -1.64 -4.92 -14.32
N PHE A 210 -0.45 -4.62 -13.84
CA PHE A 210 -0.17 -3.45 -13.01
C PHE A 210 0.65 -2.43 -13.80
N GLY A 211 0.59 -1.18 -13.36
CA GLY A 211 1.54 -0.15 -13.78
C GLY A 211 1.78 0.81 -12.62
N PHE A 212 2.84 1.61 -12.70
CA PHE A 212 3.07 2.65 -11.70
C PHE A 212 2.22 3.89 -12.01
N LYS A 213 1.41 4.32 -11.03
CA LYS A 213 0.88 5.68 -10.94
C LYS A 213 1.97 6.63 -10.44
N HIS A 214 2.64 6.25 -9.36
CA HIS A 214 3.85 6.91 -8.84
C HIS A 214 4.94 5.86 -8.62
N MET A 215 6.10 6.05 -9.24
CA MET A 215 7.24 5.13 -9.19
C MET A 215 8.38 5.78 -8.41
N LEU A 216 8.91 5.06 -7.42
CA LEU A 216 10.14 5.46 -6.74
C LEU A 216 11.32 5.50 -7.72
N ASP A 217 12.38 6.22 -7.36
CA ASP A 217 13.59 6.28 -8.18
C ASP A 217 14.27 4.91 -8.30
N ARG A 218 14.16 4.09 -7.24
CA ARG A 218 14.65 2.71 -7.17
C ARG A 218 13.56 1.79 -6.62
N PRO A 219 12.69 1.23 -7.47
CA PRO A 219 11.65 0.29 -7.04
C PRO A 219 12.30 -1.08 -6.74
N ARG A 220 12.78 -1.24 -5.51
CA ARG A 220 13.49 -2.44 -5.04
C ARG A 220 12.64 -3.69 -5.19
N HIS A 221 13.28 -4.80 -5.53
CA HIS A 221 12.68 -6.13 -5.72
C HIS A 221 11.53 -6.24 -6.74
N PHE A 222 11.15 -5.14 -7.39
CA PHE A 222 9.99 -5.13 -8.29
C PHE A 222 10.30 -5.91 -9.57
N PHE A 223 11.45 -5.66 -10.20
CA PHE A 223 11.83 -6.30 -11.45
C PHE A 223 12.46 -7.69 -11.29
N SER A 224 12.79 -8.09 -10.06
CA SER A 224 13.13 -9.48 -9.72
C SER A 224 11.89 -10.35 -9.51
N ALA A 225 10.72 -9.74 -9.24
CA ALA A 225 9.45 -10.45 -9.05
C ALA A 225 8.49 -10.33 -10.24
N MET A 226 8.47 -9.18 -10.92
CA MET A 226 7.48 -8.84 -11.94
C MET A 226 8.10 -8.74 -13.33
N GLY A 227 7.64 -9.57 -14.26
CA GLY A 227 8.02 -9.50 -15.67
C GLY A 227 7.16 -8.57 -16.52
N PRO A 228 7.55 -8.35 -17.79
CA PRO A 228 6.84 -7.46 -18.73
C PRO A 228 5.44 -7.94 -19.10
N GLN A 229 5.09 -9.20 -18.83
CA GLN A 229 3.74 -9.74 -19.02
C GLN A 229 2.76 -9.25 -17.93
N HIS A 230 3.25 -8.90 -16.75
CA HIS A 230 2.43 -8.51 -15.59
C HIS A 230 2.53 -7.04 -15.23
N LEU A 231 3.63 -6.38 -15.62
CA LEU A 231 3.87 -4.96 -15.32
C LEU A 231 3.98 -4.15 -16.61
N HIS A 232 3.20 -3.08 -16.71
CA HIS A 232 3.26 -2.10 -17.78
C HIS A 232 4.05 -0.86 -17.33
N LEU A 233 5.04 -0.47 -18.13
CA LEU A 233 5.83 0.74 -17.94
C LEU A 233 5.64 1.69 -19.11
N THR A 234 5.55 2.98 -18.81
CA THR A 234 5.60 4.03 -19.83
C THR A 234 7.03 4.22 -20.35
N ASN A 235 7.16 4.79 -21.54
CA ASN A 235 8.48 5.13 -22.11
C ASN A 235 9.31 6.04 -21.19
N LEU A 236 8.65 6.97 -20.48
CA LEU A 236 9.32 7.86 -19.53
C LEU A 236 9.88 7.07 -18.32
N GLN A 237 9.10 6.14 -17.77
CA GLN A 237 9.54 5.27 -16.67
C GLN A 237 10.70 4.37 -17.10
N ILE A 238 10.63 3.79 -18.31
CA ILE A 238 11.72 2.97 -18.86
C ILE A 238 13.00 3.79 -18.99
N LYS A 239 12.93 5.00 -19.58
CA LYS A 239 14.09 5.90 -19.70
C LYS A 239 14.69 6.25 -18.35
N LYS A 240 13.85 6.53 -17.36
CA LYS A 240 14.29 6.81 -15.97
C LYS A 240 15.04 5.62 -15.37
N LEU A 241 14.50 4.40 -15.51
CA LEU A 241 15.12 3.19 -14.99
C LEU A 241 16.48 2.89 -15.65
N ILE A 242 16.58 3.05 -16.97
CA ILE A 242 17.85 2.92 -17.71
C ILE A 242 18.86 3.95 -17.19
N ALA A 243 18.45 5.21 -17.00
CA ALA A 243 19.32 6.25 -16.46
C ALA A 243 19.80 5.95 -15.02
N THR A 244 19.00 5.24 -14.23
CA THR A 244 19.38 4.77 -12.88
C THR A 244 20.23 3.49 -12.91
N GLY A 245 20.43 2.86 -14.08
CA GLY A 245 21.30 1.70 -14.28
C GLY A 245 20.60 0.35 -14.39
N TYR A 246 19.27 0.29 -14.49
CA TYR A 246 18.55 -0.97 -14.69
C TYR A 246 18.70 -1.49 -16.13
N ASP A 247 18.95 -2.79 -16.28
CA ASP A 247 18.94 -3.47 -17.59
C ASP A 247 17.51 -3.76 -18.05
N MET A 248 16.83 -2.68 -18.47
CA MET A 248 15.45 -2.77 -18.95
C MET A 248 15.33 -3.48 -20.29
N GLU A 249 16.41 -3.64 -21.06
CA GLU A 249 16.37 -4.39 -22.32
C GLU A 249 16.27 -5.89 -22.07
N SER A 250 17.04 -6.43 -21.13
CA SER A 250 16.86 -7.81 -20.67
C SER A 250 15.48 -8.04 -20.06
N TRP A 251 15.01 -7.09 -19.24
CA TRP A 251 13.68 -7.17 -18.65
C TRP A 251 12.55 -7.21 -19.69
N LYS A 252 12.62 -6.36 -20.73
CA LYS A 252 11.64 -6.37 -21.83
C LYS A 252 11.59 -7.70 -22.58
N ARG A 253 12.72 -8.42 -22.67
CA ARG A 253 12.80 -9.77 -23.26
C ARG A 253 12.27 -10.88 -22.35
N GLY A 254 11.83 -10.54 -21.14
CA GLY A 254 11.24 -11.48 -20.18
C GLY A 254 12.21 -11.95 -19.10
N THR A 255 13.45 -11.44 -19.06
CA THR A 255 14.43 -11.83 -18.04
C THR A 255 14.26 -10.98 -16.78
N LEU A 256 13.97 -11.61 -15.63
CA LEU A 256 13.87 -10.91 -14.35
C LEU A 256 15.24 -10.41 -13.87
N LEU A 257 15.25 -9.28 -13.18
CA LEU A 257 16.46 -8.58 -12.73
C LEU A 257 16.77 -8.94 -11.28
N GLY A 258 17.39 -10.09 -11.04
CA GLY A 258 17.67 -10.60 -9.70
C GLY A 258 19.02 -10.20 -9.09
N TYR A 259 20.01 -9.78 -9.90
CA TYR A 259 21.32 -9.36 -9.38
C TYR A 259 21.29 -7.88 -9.00
N ASN A 260 21.42 -7.61 -7.69
CA ASN A 260 21.28 -6.28 -7.08
C ASN A 260 20.00 -5.54 -7.53
N ASP A 261 18.93 -6.29 -7.82
CA ASP A 261 17.64 -5.85 -8.38
C ASP A 261 17.69 -5.13 -9.75
N MET A 262 18.86 -5.01 -10.38
CA MET A 262 19.06 -4.16 -11.57
C MET A 262 19.51 -4.93 -12.82
N TYR A 263 20.06 -6.13 -12.64
CA TYR A 263 20.59 -6.94 -13.73
C TYR A 263 20.05 -8.38 -13.64
N PRO A 264 20.03 -9.13 -14.74
CA PRO A 264 19.81 -10.58 -14.70
C PRO A 264 20.77 -11.25 -13.72
N LEU A 265 20.32 -12.35 -13.10
CA LEU A 265 21.24 -13.21 -12.35
C LEU A 265 22.29 -13.78 -13.31
N PRO A 266 23.59 -13.73 -12.98
CA PRO A 266 24.61 -14.31 -13.83
C PRO A 266 24.43 -15.82 -13.91
N THR A 267 24.67 -16.36 -15.09
CA THR A 267 24.69 -17.81 -15.34
C THR A 267 25.89 -18.46 -14.68
N ASN A 268 25.83 -19.77 -14.43
CA ASN A 268 26.96 -20.52 -13.87
C ASN A 268 28.24 -20.40 -14.72
N ALA A 269 28.10 -20.24 -16.04
CA ALA A 269 29.23 -20.02 -16.94
C ALA A 269 29.89 -18.66 -16.69
N GLU A 270 29.10 -17.59 -16.57
CA GLU A 270 29.59 -16.23 -16.29
C GLU A 270 30.24 -16.12 -14.90
N ILE A 271 29.65 -16.78 -13.89
CA ILE A 271 30.23 -16.86 -12.53
C ILE A 271 31.60 -17.55 -12.59
N ARG A 272 31.69 -18.68 -13.30
CA ARG A 272 32.95 -19.43 -13.45
C ARG A 272 34.01 -18.60 -14.16
N GLU A 273 33.63 -17.85 -15.18
CA GLU A 273 34.54 -16.97 -15.92
C GLU A 273 35.05 -15.81 -15.06
N GLN A 274 34.17 -15.13 -14.31
CA GLN A 274 34.57 -14.09 -13.35
C GLN A 274 35.54 -14.61 -12.29
N TYR A 275 35.31 -15.82 -11.78
CA TYR A 275 36.20 -16.46 -10.81
C TYR A 275 37.59 -16.70 -11.41
N LEU A 276 37.66 -17.25 -12.63
CA LEU A 276 38.92 -17.48 -13.34
C LEU A 276 39.67 -16.18 -13.66
N GLN A 277 38.96 -15.11 -14.03
CA GLN A 277 39.56 -13.79 -14.26
C GLN A 277 40.13 -13.18 -12.97
N THR A 278 39.41 -13.31 -11.85
CA THR A 278 39.86 -12.84 -10.53
C THR A 278 41.08 -13.61 -10.03
N MET A 279 41.15 -14.92 -10.29
CA MET A 279 42.33 -15.72 -9.97
C MET A 279 43.54 -15.30 -10.82
N ARG A 280 43.33 -15.03 -12.11
CA ARG A 280 44.40 -14.56 -13.02
C ARG A 280 44.93 -13.17 -12.67
N SER A 281 44.09 -12.27 -12.16
CA SER A 281 44.52 -10.92 -11.76
C SER A 281 45.24 -10.89 -10.41
N ARG A 282 44.99 -11.86 -9.52
CA ARG A 282 45.71 -12.01 -8.24
C ARG A 282 47.06 -12.71 -8.36
N LEU A 283 47.32 -13.36 -9.49
CA LEU A 283 48.59 -14.03 -9.81
C LEU A 283 49.54 -13.15 -10.63
N ARG A 284 49.18 -11.90 -10.90
CA ARG A 284 50.02 -10.85 -11.51
C ARG A 284 50.33 -9.78 -10.47
#